data_AF-A0A2E6W867-F1
#
_entry.id   AF-A0A2E6W867-F1
#
_cell.length_a   1.000
_cell.length_b   1.000
_cell.length_c   1.000
_cell.angle_alpha   90.00
_cell.angle_beta   90.00
_cell.angle_gamma   90.00
#
_symmetry.space_group_name_H-M   'P 1'
#
loop_
_entity.id
_entity.type
_entity.pdbx_description
1 polymer ?
#
loop_
_entity_poly.entity_id
_entity_poly.type
_entity_poly.pdbx_seq_one_letter_code
_entity_poly.pdbx_strand_id
1 'polypeptide(L)' 'MNKKDILRPIYGTIAFQPFAFLWALATGTPFLTEIGPFVVYSTLIFIPIYAIYERYYEWLFDEPSY' A
#
# COMPACT_ATOMS: atom_id res chain seq x y z
N MET A 1 13.50 -15.22 3.01
CA MET A 1 12.37 -14.26 2.99
C MET A 1 12.67 -13.15 3.96
N ASN A 2 12.86 -11.94 3.45
CA ASN A 2 13.25 -10.79 4.27
C ASN A 2 11.99 -10.29 4.99
N LYS A 3 12.06 -9.98 6.30
CA LYS A 3 10.88 -9.53 7.08
C LYS A 3 10.21 -8.27 6.50
N LYS A 4 10.95 -7.51 5.69
CA LYS A 4 10.49 -6.34 4.92
C LYS A 4 9.38 -6.69 3.92
N ASP A 5 9.40 -7.89 3.33
CA ASP A 5 8.42 -8.30 2.30
C ASP A 5 7.03 -8.55 2.89
N ILE A 6 6.97 -8.94 4.17
CA ILE A 6 5.71 -9.16 4.89
C ILE A 6 5.16 -7.84 5.46
N LEU A 7 6.05 -6.92 5.89
CA LEU A 7 5.63 -5.62 6.42
C LEU A 7 5.06 -4.67 5.35
N ARG A 8 5.55 -4.74 4.09
CA ARG A 8 5.10 -3.90 2.97
C ARG A 8 3.58 -3.95 2.73
N PRO A 9 2.95 -5.12 2.51
CA PRO A 9 1.51 -5.17 2.25
C PRO A 9 0.67 -4.73 3.46
N ILE A 10 1.16 -4.97 4.69
CA ILE A 10 0.47 -4.56 5.92
C ILE A 10 0.46 -3.03 6.05
N TYR A 11 1.60 -2.38 5.82
CA TYR A 11 1.70 -0.92 5.85
C TYR A 11 0.83 -0.25 4.78
N GLY A 12 0.84 -0.77 3.55
CA GLY A 12 0.00 -0.27 2.47
C GLY A 12 -1.49 -0.38 2.80
N THR A 13 -1.90 -1.51 3.39
CA THR A 13 -3.29 -1.72 3.81
C THR A 13 -3.71 -0.78 4.93
N ILE A 14 -2.87 -0.56 5.94
CA ILE A 14 -3.16 0.36 7.05
C ILE A 14 -3.21 1.80 6.55
N ALA A 15 -2.29 2.21 5.68
CA ALA A 15 -2.28 3.56 5.11
C ALA A 15 -3.51 3.85 4.23
N PHE A 16 -4.10 2.83 3.61
CA PHE A 16 -5.27 2.97 2.75
C PHE A 16 -6.61 2.95 3.51
N GLN A 17 -6.64 2.45 4.75
CA GLN A 17 -7.85 2.42 5.60
C GLN A 17 -8.59 3.77 5.69
N PRO A 18 -7.93 4.92 5.95
CA PRO A 18 -8.63 6.21 6.00
C PRO A 18 -9.22 6.62 4.64
N PHE A 19 -8.58 6.29 3.52
CA PHE A 19 -9.11 6.57 2.19
C PHE A 19 -10.33 5.69 1.87
N ALA A 20 -10.27 4.41 2.23
CA ALA A 20 -11.40 3.50 2.12
C ALA A 20 -12.58 3.93 3.01
N PHE A 21 -12.31 4.45 4.20
CA PHE A 21 -13.33 4.99 5.11
C PHE A 21 -13.97 6.26 4.55
N LEU A 22 -13.17 7.19 4.02
CA LEU A 22 -13.66 8.39 3.34
C LEU A 22 -14.48 8.07 2.10
N TRP A 23 -14.09 7.05 1.32
CA TRP A 23 -14.86 6.59 0.18
C TRP A 23 -16.21 6.04 0.61
N ALA A 24 -16.24 5.15 1.61
CA ALA A 24 -17.48 4.60 2.16
C ALA A 24 -18.41 5.70 2.69
N LEU A 25 -17.85 6.74 3.33
CA LEU A 25 -18.58 7.95 3.74
C LEU A 25 -19.19 8.70 2.55
N ALA A 26 -18.45 8.85 1.45
CA ALA A 26 -18.89 9.58 0.27
C ALA A 26 -19.94 8.83 -0.55
N THR A 27 -19.85 7.49 -0.63
CA THR A 27 -20.77 6.64 -1.40
C THR A 27 -21.96 6.13 -0.59
N GLY A 28 -21.96 6.33 0.73
CA GLY A 28 -23.01 5.83 1.63
C GLY A 28 -23.04 4.30 1.74
N THR A 29 -21.97 3.61 1.30
CA THR A 29 -21.88 2.16 1.38
C THR A 29 -21.29 1.71 2.72
N PRO A 30 -21.70 0.54 3.25
CA PRO A 30 -21.16 0.05 4.51
C PRO A 30 -19.67 -0.29 4.35
N PHE A 31 -18.82 0.37 5.13
CA PHE A 31 -17.37 0.19 5.09
C PHE A 31 -16.96 -1.29 5.17
N LEU A 32 -17.58 -2.05 6.09
CA LEU A 32 -17.29 -3.49 6.25
C LEU A 32 -17.54 -4.33 5.00
N THR A 33 -18.50 -3.96 4.16
CA THR A 33 -18.82 -4.67 2.92
C THR A 33 -17.78 -4.38 1.84
N GLU A 34 -17.20 -3.18 1.87
CA GLU A 34 -16.19 -2.72 0.90
C GLU A 34 -14.75 -3.05 1.32
N ILE A 35 -14.49 -3.46 2.58
CA ILE A 35 -13.14 -3.82 3.06
C ILE A 35 -12.46 -4.85 2.15
N GLY A 36 -13.18 -5.91 1.75
CA GLY A 36 -12.61 -6.97 0.90
C GLY A 36 -12.12 -6.43 -0.45
N PRO A 37 -12.99 -5.80 -1.26
CA PRO A 37 -12.60 -5.13 -2.50
C PRO A 37 -11.48 -4.11 -2.31
N PHE A 38 -11.52 -3.30 -1.25
CA PHE A 38 -10.48 -2.31 -0.96
C PHE A 38 -9.12 -2.93 -0.66
N VAL A 39 -9.08 -4.04 0.08
CA VAL A 39 -7.83 -4.76 0.37
C VAL A 39 -7.24 -5.37 -0.90
N VAL A 40 -8.07 -5.92 -1.78
CA VAL A 40 -7.61 -6.46 -3.07
C VAL A 40 -7.09 -5.33 -3.96
N TYR A 41 -7.84 -4.22 -4.07
CA TYR A 41 -7.46 -3.07 -4.87
C TYR A 41 -6.17 -2.41 -4.35
N SER A 42 -6.07 -2.21 -3.03
CA SER A 42 -4.86 -1.67 -2.42
C SER A 42 -3.67 -2.60 -2.66
N THR A 43 -3.83 -3.92 -2.49
CA THR A 43 -2.75 -4.87 -2.75
C THR A 43 -2.27 -4.81 -4.20
N LEU A 44 -3.19 -4.77 -5.17
CA LEU A 44 -2.85 -4.68 -6.59
C LEU A 44 -2.15 -3.37 -6.98
N ILE A 45 -2.52 -2.25 -6.36
CA ILE A 45 -1.89 -0.95 -6.60
C ILE A 45 -0.56 -0.82 -5.86
N PHE A 46 -0.48 -1.34 -4.64
CA PHE A 46 0.71 -1.21 -3.82
C PHE A 46 1.86 -2.09 -4.30
N ILE A 47 1.62 -3.27 -4.88
CA ILE A 47 2.69 -4.11 -5.45
C ILE A 47 3.59 -3.34 -6.45
N PRO A 48 3.06 -2.71 -7.52
CA PRO A 48 3.88 -1.94 -8.45
C PRO A 48 4.43 -0.65 -7.83
N ILE A 49 3.68 0.03 -6.95
CA ILE A 49 4.18 1.22 -6.25
C ILE A 49 5.38 0.87 -5.38
N TYR A 50 5.36 -0.27 -4.69
CA TYR A 50 6.50 -0.73 -3.89
C TYR A 50 7.69 -1.10 -4.77
N ALA A 51 7.48 -1.70 -5.94
CA ALA A 51 8.58 -1.97 -6.88
C ALA A 51 9.23 -0.67 -7.39
N ILE A 52 8.43 0.37 -7.63
CA ILE A 52 8.93 1.70 -8.03
C ILE A 52 9.61 2.38 -6.85
N TYR A 53 9.02 2.34 -5.65
CA TYR A 53 9.59 2.95 -4.44
C TYR A 53 10.89 2.28 -4.05
N GLU A 54 11.01 0.96 -4.14
CA GLU A 54 12.26 0.24 -3.90
C GLU A 54 13.35 0.69 -4.87
N ARG A 55 13.02 0.80 -6.16
CA ARG A 55 13.94 1.34 -7.18
C ARG A 55 14.32 2.81 -6.93
N TYR A 56 13.40 3.63 -6.46
CA TYR A 56 13.68 5.03 -6.10
C TYR A 56 14.44 5.15 -4.78
N TYR A 57 14.19 4.28 -3.82
CA TYR A 57 14.84 4.25 -2.52
C TYR A 57 16.29 3.77 -2.67
N GLU A 58 16.53 2.74 -3.50
CA GLU A 58 17.87 2.39 -3.96
C GLU A 58 18.52 3.60 -4.63
N TRP A 59 17.85 4.28 -5.56
CA TRP A 59 18.44 5.47 -6.21
C TRP A 59 18.74 6.63 -5.24
N LEU A 60 17.95 6.82 -4.19
CA LEU A 60 18.07 7.95 -3.26
C LEU A 60 18.99 7.67 -2.06
N PHE A 61 19.14 6.40 -1.65
CA PHE A 61 19.91 5.99 -0.48
C PHE A 61 21.15 5.13 -0.82
N ASP A 62 21.28 4.66 -2.05
CA ASP A 62 22.50 4.09 -2.59
C ASP A 62 23.27 5.22 -3.29
N GLU A 63 23.89 6.09 -2.48
CA GLU A 63 25.05 6.83 -2.99
C GLU A 63 26.06 5.79 -3.49
N PRO A 64 26.67 5.97 -4.68
CA PRO A 64 27.74 5.09 -5.12
C PRO A 64 28.84 5.13 -4.06
N SER A 65 29.00 4.01 -3.35
CA SER A 65 30.07 3.81 -2.40
C SER A 65 31.39 3.80 -3.16
N TYR A 66 32.01 4.98 -3.27
CA TYR A 66 33.40 5.18 -3.69
C TYR A 66 34.36 4.86 -2.54
#